data_AF-A0A7Y5J6Q4-F1
#
_entry.id   AF-A0A7Y5J6Q4-F1
#
_cell.length_a   1.000
_cell.length_b   1.000
_cell.length_c   1.000
_cell.angle_alpha   90.00
_cell.angle_beta   90.00
_cell.angle_gamma   90.00
#
_symmetry.space_group_name_H-M   'P 1'
#
loop_
_entity.id
_entity.type
_entity.pdbx_description
1 polymer ?
#
loop_
_entity_poly.entity_id
_entity_poly.type
_entity_poly.pdbx_seq_one_letter_code
_entity_poly.pdbx_strand_id
1 'polypeptide(L)' 'MAHPKHRHSKQRTRTRRTHHKAATPQIATCPKTGEKHMYHRTYFDADGNMLYRGKVVVKAPEIEA' A
#
# COMPACT_ATOMS: atom_id res chain seq x y z
N MET A 1 -20.25 -37.12 -0.69
CA MET A 1 -19.44 -35.89 -0.82
C MET A 1 -19.21 -35.61 -2.30
N ALA A 2 -19.27 -34.35 -2.72
CA ALA A 2 -19.03 -33.99 -4.11
C ALA A 2 -17.53 -34.03 -4.41
N HIS A 3 -17.09 -35.01 -5.19
CA HIS A 3 -15.72 -35.12 -5.65
C HIS A 3 -15.61 -34.64 -7.11
N PRO A 4 -14.53 -33.96 -7.49
CA PRO A 4 -14.27 -33.65 -8.88
C PRO A 4 -14.09 -34.96 -9.66
N LYS A 5 -14.96 -35.22 -10.64
CA LYS A 5 -14.90 -36.42 -11.48
C LYS A 5 -13.62 -36.46 -12.33
N HIS A 6 -13.14 -35.29 -12.75
CA HIS A 6 -11.95 -35.14 -13.59
C HIS A 6 -11.07 -33.97 -13.14
N ARG A 7 -9.78 -34.08 -13.44
CA ARG A 7 -8.82 -32.99 -13.28
C ARG A 7 -9.15 -31.85 -14.26
N HIS A 8 -9.11 -30.61 -13.80
CA HIS A 8 -9.23 -29.45 -14.67
C HIS A 8 -8.02 -29.28 -15.58
N SER A 9 -8.26 -28.92 -16.85
CA SER A 9 -7.18 -28.64 -17.81
C SER A 9 -6.32 -27.44 -17.36
N LYS A 10 -5.09 -27.38 -17.88
CA LYS A 10 -4.18 -26.25 -17.65
C LYS A 10 -4.79 -24.94 -18.16
N GLN A 11 -5.48 -24.98 -19.31
CA GLN A 11 -6.20 -23.84 -19.87
C GLN A 11 -7.28 -23.32 -18.92
N ARG A 12 -8.19 -24.19 -18.45
CA ARG A 12 -9.26 -23.80 -17.52
C ARG A 12 -8.71 -23.20 -16.23
N THR A 13 -7.64 -23.79 -15.69
CA THR A 13 -6.99 -23.28 -14.47
C THR A 13 -6.37 -21.91 -14.69
N ARG A 14 -5.70 -21.68 -15.83
CA ARG A 14 -5.10 -20.39 -16.18
C ARG A 14 -6.16 -19.31 -16.40
N THR A 15 -7.22 -19.62 -17.15
CA THR A 15 -8.35 -18.68 -17.38
C THR A 15 -9.07 -18.35 -16.08
N ARG A 16 -9.27 -19.30 -15.16
CA ARG A 16 -9.85 -19.01 -13.85
C ARG A 16 -8.99 -18.03 -13.04
N ARG A 17 -7.66 -18.11 -13.17
CA ARG A 17 -6.71 -17.29 -12.40
C ARG A 17 -6.39 -15.93 -13.05
N THR A 18 -7.02 -15.56 -14.16
CA THR A 18 -6.77 -14.27 -14.84
C THR A 18 -7.09 -13.09 -13.94
N HIS A 19 -8.15 -13.18 -13.13
CA HIS A 19 -8.61 -12.11 -12.25
C HIS A 19 -7.86 -12.02 -10.91
N HIS A 20 -7.00 -12.99 -10.58
CA HIS A 20 -6.14 -12.91 -9.39
C HIS A 20 -4.93 -12.01 -9.69
N LYS A 21 -5.15 -10.69 -9.73
CA LYS A 21 -4.12 -9.68 -9.91
C LYS A 21 -3.88 -8.91 -8.61
N ALA A 22 -2.64 -8.52 -8.37
CA ALA A 22 -2.31 -7.59 -7.30
C ALA A 22 -2.79 -6.19 -7.71
N ALA A 23 -3.59 -5.53 -6.88
CA ALA A 23 -3.98 -4.15 -7.08
C ALA A 23 -2.81 -3.23 -6.73
N THR A 24 -2.61 -2.17 -7.51
CA THR A 24 -1.62 -1.14 -7.18
C THR A 24 -2.13 -0.28 -6.03
N PRO A 25 -1.30 0.00 -5.00
CA PRO A 25 -1.70 0.89 -3.93
C PRO A 25 -1.84 2.33 -4.44
N GLN A 26 -2.76 3.09 -3.84
CA GLN A 26 -2.93 4.50 -4.14
C GLN A 26 -1.91 5.35 -3.38
N ILE A 27 -0.90 5.84 -4.11
CA ILE A 27 0.21 6.62 -3.58
C ILE A 27 0.05 8.07 -4.05
N ALA A 28 0.17 9.01 -3.12
CA ALA A 28 0.18 10.44 -3.37
C ALA A 28 1.52 11.05 -2.94
N THR A 29 1.93 12.13 -3.61
CA THR A 29 3.12 12.90 -3.26
C THR A 29 2.71 14.07 -2.38
N CYS A 30 3.40 14.31 -1.27
CA CYS A 30 3.16 15.50 -0.47
C CYS A 30 3.77 16.74 -1.16
N PRO A 31 3.03 17.85 -1.30
CA PRO A 31 3.57 19.07 -1.91
C PRO A 31 4.61 19.79 -1.04
N LYS A 32 4.64 19.54 0.27
CA LYS A 32 5.53 20.25 1.21
C LYS A 32 6.92 19.60 1.32
N THR A 33 6.95 18.27 1.41
CA THR A 33 8.20 17.52 1.64
C THR A 33 8.63 16.71 0.41
N GLY A 34 7.76 16.56 -0.58
CA GLY A 34 8.04 15.75 -1.78
C GLY A 34 7.96 14.24 -1.55
N GLU A 35 7.68 13.79 -0.33
CA GLU A 35 7.63 12.36 -0.01
C GLU A 35 6.34 11.68 -0.50
N LYS A 36 6.48 10.40 -0.85
CA LYS A 36 5.39 9.54 -1.31
C LYS A 36 4.73 8.85 -0.12
N HIS A 37 3.43 9.03 0.02
CA HIS A 37 2.64 8.44 1.10
C HIS A 37 1.35 7.81 0.56
N MET A 38 0.79 6.88 1.35
CA MET A 38 -0.54 6.34 1.06
C MET A 38 -1.58 7.44 1.19
N TYR A 39 -2.49 7.50 0.21
CA TYR A 39 -3.51 8.54 0.20
C TYR A 39 -4.39 8.48 1.46
N HIS A 40 -4.71 9.66 2.00
CA HIS A 40 -5.45 9.85 3.26
C HIS A 40 -4.82 9.21 4.50
N ARG A 41 -3.52 8.89 4.48
CA ARG A 41 -2.78 8.45 5.68
C ARG A 41 -1.75 9.49 6.11
N THR A 42 -1.40 9.46 7.40
CA THR A 42 -0.21 10.14 7.92
C THR A 42 1.05 9.43 7.41
N TYR A 43 2.15 10.17 7.33
CA TYR A 43 3.46 9.61 7.03
C TYR A 43 4.53 10.29 7.89
N PHE A 44 5.70 9.67 7.98
CA PHE A 44 6.85 10.23 8.67
C PHE A 44 7.82 10.81 7.66
N ASP A 45 8.27 12.04 7.90
CA ASP A 45 9.30 12.71 7.12
C ASP A 45 10.71 12.21 7.48
N ALA A 46 11.70 12.56 6.66
CA ALA A 46 13.12 12.32 6.95
C ALA A 46 13.57 12.84 8.34
N ASP A 47 12.97 13.94 8.82
CA ASP A 47 13.24 14.53 10.14
C ASP A 47 12.51 13.81 11.30
N GLY A 48 11.82 12.70 11.02
CA GLY A 48 11.06 11.91 12.00
C GLY A 48 9.70 12.52 12.38
N ASN A 49 9.30 13.64 11.78
CA ASN A 49 8.03 14.31 12.05
C ASN A 49 6.87 13.58 11.39
N MET A 50 5.75 13.41 12.10
CA MET A 50 4.53 12.86 11.51
C MET A 50 3.71 13.97 10.84
N LEU A 51 3.48 13.83 9.54
CA LEU A 51 2.82 14.82 8.71
C LEU A 51 1.48 14.31 8.17
N TYR A 52 0.52 15.22 8.06
CA TYR A 52 -0.73 15.03 7.34
C TYR A 52 -1.17 16.33 6.67
N ARG A 53 -1.46 16.27 5.37
CA ARG A 53 -1.91 17.44 4.58
C ARG A 53 -0.99 18.67 4.75
N GLY A 54 0.33 18.45 4.82
CA GLY A 54 1.34 19.51 4.97
C GLY A 54 1.49 20.10 6.38
N LYS A 55 0.72 19.62 7.36
CA LYS A 55 0.80 20.02 8.77
C LYS A 55 1.51 18.94 9.57
N VAL A 56 2.33 19.36 10.53
CA VAL A 56 2.95 18.46 11.52
C VAL A 56 1.87 18.12 12.55
N VAL A 57 1.59 16.83 12.68
CA VAL A 57 0.63 16.29 13.66
C VAL A 57 1.38 15.91 14.95
N VAL A 58 2.53 15.26 14.81
CA VAL A 58 3.41 14.88 15.92
C VAL A 58 4.83 15.29 15.58
N LYS A 59 5.47 16.05 16.47
CA LYS A 59 6.90 16.35 16.36
C LYS A 59 7.69 15.14 16.82
N ALA A 60 8.80 14.84 16.15
CA ALA A 60 9.75 13.85 16.64
C ALA A 60 10.24 14.25 18.06
N PRO A 61 10.50 13.29 18.96
CA PRO A 61 11.18 13.60 20.21
C PRO A 61 12.55 14.17 19.86
N GLU A 62 12.87 15.36 20.37
CA GLU A 62 14.21 15.93 20.20
C GLU A 62 15.18 15.00 20.93
N ILE A 63 15.97 14.24 20.16
CA ILE A 63 17.09 13.50 20.70
C ILE A 63 18.18 14.55 20.90
N GLU A 64 18.19 15.18 22.08
CA GLU A 64 19.35 15.92 22.55
C GLU A 64 20.54 14.94 22.59
N ALA A 65 21.53 15.19 21.74
CA ALA A 65 22.80 14.46 21.68
C ALA A 65 23.82 15.09 22.63
#